data_AF-D6GV16-F1
#
_entry.id   AF-D6GV16-F1
#
_cell.length_a   1.000
_cell.length_b   1.000
_cell.length_c   1.000
_cell.angle_alpha   90.00
_cell.angle_beta   90.00
_cell.angle_gamma   90.00
#
_symmetry.space_group_name_H-M   'P 1'
#
loop_
_entity.id
_entity.type
_entity.pdbx_description
1 polymer ?
#
loop_
_entity_poly.entity_id
_entity_poly.type
_entity_poly.pdbx_seq_one_letter_code
_entity_poly.pdbx_strand_id
1 'polypeptide(L)'
;MGIFNPRASVTASSSGFSPFVVSAAVCGSNGVLSVAFKTGGLPNGATSATIKNMTISSPSGLGSSVQKTAGNINDNVTVASGSTFVANFSSATCTSGTSFSASGVLNYKVSTAAGKATYSATGTIAGTAS
;
A
#
# COMPACT_ATOMS: atom_id res chain seq x y z
N MET A 1 -21.77 1.13 11.99
CA MET A 1 -20.38 1.37 12.40
C MET A 1 -19.69 0.02 12.59
N GLY A 2 -19.33 -0.65 11.50
CA GLY A 2 -18.59 -1.91 11.56
C GLY A 2 -17.11 -1.59 11.74
N ILE A 3 -16.62 -1.66 12.97
CA ILE A 3 -15.21 -1.45 13.25
C ILE A 3 -14.45 -2.64 12.66
N PHE A 4 -13.64 -2.39 11.63
CA PHE A 4 -12.63 -3.35 11.18
C PHE A 4 -11.78 -3.63 12.42
N ASN A 5 -11.90 -4.84 12.98
CA ASN A 5 -11.18 -5.26 14.18
C ASN A 5 -10.01 -6.15 13.72
N PRO A 6 -8.82 -5.60 13.46
CA PRO A 6 -7.65 -6.36 13.09
C PRO A 6 -7.13 -7.11 14.32
N ARG A 7 -7.77 -8.23 14.69
CA ARG A 7 -7.24 -9.14 15.73
C ARG A 7 -6.03 -9.95 15.25
N ALA A 8 -5.57 -9.74 14.03
CA ALA A 8 -4.21 -10.07 13.61
C ALA A 8 -3.42 -8.75 13.58
N SER A 9 -2.72 -8.46 14.68
CA SER A 9 -1.74 -7.37 14.77
C SER A 9 -0.59 -7.66 13.82
N VAL A 10 -0.79 -7.41 12.53
CA VAL A 10 0.29 -7.45 11.54
C VAL A 10 1.00 -6.11 11.67
N THR A 11 2.14 -6.12 12.37
CA THR A 11 3.04 -4.97 12.49
C THR A 11 3.55 -4.60 11.11
N ALA A 12 2.79 -3.77 10.40
CA ALA A 12 3.12 -3.34 9.07
C ALA A 12 4.05 -2.13 9.16
N SER A 13 5.35 -2.39 9.13
CA SER A 13 6.35 -1.33 9.10
C SER A 13 6.61 -0.92 7.66
N SER A 14 6.53 0.39 7.41
CA SER A 14 6.96 0.95 6.13
C SER A 14 7.89 2.12 6.30
N SER A 15 9.08 2.00 5.72
CA SER A 15 10.06 3.08 5.61
C SER A 15 10.10 3.58 4.17
N GLY A 16 10.02 4.90 3.98
CA GLY A 16 10.27 5.56 2.69
C GLY A 16 9.02 5.97 1.89
N PHE A 17 7.84 5.42 2.17
CA PHE A 17 6.62 5.71 1.39
C PHE A 17 6.05 7.12 1.58
N SER A 18 6.81 8.07 2.13
CA SER A 18 6.36 9.44 2.38
C SER A 18 5.70 10.07 1.15
N PRO A 19 4.47 10.62 1.28
CA PRO A 19 3.74 10.90 2.52
C PRO A 19 2.80 9.77 3.02
N PHE A 20 2.83 8.59 2.43
CA PHE A 20 1.95 7.47 2.75
C PHE A 20 2.61 6.53 3.77
N VAL A 21 1.88 6.19 4.82
CA VAL A 21 2.34 5.27 5.86
C VAL A 21 1.49 4.01 5.79
N VAL A 22 2.12 2.84 5.67
CA VAL A 22 1.39 1.58 5.78
C VAL A 22 0.83 1.46 7.19
N SER A 23 -0.49 1.26 7.28
CA SER A 23 -1.20 1.12 8.55
C SER A 23 -1.56 -0.33 8.84
N ALA A 24 -1.74 -1.15 7.80
CA ALA A 24 -1.94 -2.59 7.94
C ALA A 24 -1.56 -3.29 6.64
N ALA A 25 -1.13 -4.54 6.73
CA ALA A 25 -0.97 -5.42 5.58
C ALA A 25 -1.48 -6.80 5.97
N VAL A 26 -2.40 -7.36 5.20
CA VAL A 26 -2.98 -8.68 5.44
C VAL A 26 -2.84 -9.47 4.17
N CYS A 27 -2.24 -10.64 4.25
CA CYS A 27 -2.30 -11.59 3.16
C CYS A 27 -3.26 -12.72 3.51
N GLY A 28 -4.31 -12.86 2.71
CA GLY A 28 -5.33 -13.88 2.88
C GLY A 28 -5.01 -15.16 2.12
N SER A 29 -5.56 -16.27 2.59
CA SER A 29 -5.46 -17.60 1.98
C SER A 29 -6.10 -17.67 0.57
N ASN A 30 -6.89 -16.66 0.21
CA ASN A 30 -7.48 -16.47 -1.12
C ASN A 30 -6.48 -15.96 -2.18
N GLY A 31 -5.19 -15.83 -1.84
CA GLY A 31 -4.19 -15.41 -2.80
C GLY A 31 -4.12 -13.89 -2.97
N VAL A 32 -4.62 -13.11 -2.00
CA VAL A 32 -4.71 -11.64 -2.09
C VAL A 32 -3.97 -11.00 -0.92
N LEU A 33 -3.03 -10.13 -1.25
CA LEU A 33 -2.37 -9.24 -0.30
C LEU A 33 -3.08 -7.88 -0.31
N SER A 34 -3.68 -7.51 0.81
CA SER A 34 -4.31 -6.21 1.02
C SER A 34 -3.42 -5.34 1.90
N VAL A 35 -2.99 -4.19 1.38
CA VAL A 35 -2.15 -3.24 2.11
C VAL A 35 -2.92 -1.94 2.29
N ALA A 36 -3.21 -1.59 3.54
CA ALA A 36 -3.85 -0.33 3.91
C ALA A 36 -2.79 0.75 4.16
N PHE A 37 -2.97 1.90 3.53
CA PHE A 37 -2.14 3.08 3.68
C PHE A 37 -2.94 4.20 4.33
N LYS A 38 -2.27 4.98 5.17
CA LYS A 38 -2.75 6.26 5.67
C LYS A 38 -1.96 7.38 5.01
N THR A 39 -2.68 8.32 4.41
CA THR A 39 -2.10 9.48 3.76
C THR A 39 -1.72 10.51 4.81
N GLY A 40 -0.44 10.90 4.86
CA GLY A 40 0.08 11.97 5.70
C GLY A 40 -0.05 13.35 5.05
N GLY A 41 0.86 14.26 5.42
CA GLY A 41 0.97 15.59 4.81
C GLY A 41 1.47 15.49 3.37
N LEU A 42 0.62 15.83 2.40
CA LEU A 42 0.99 15.78 0.99
C LEU A 42 1.98 16.90 0.63
N PRO A 43 2.88 16.69 -0.35
CA PRO A 43 3.87 17.68 -0.73
C PRO A 43 3.22 18.95 -1.29
N ASN A 44 3.92 20.08 -1.15
CA ASN A 44 3.56 21.38 -1.73
C ASN A 44 2.15 21.88 -1.37
N GLY A 45 1.66 21.55 -0.16
CA GLY A 45 0.36 22.01 0.33
C GLY A 45 -0.84 21.42 -0.40
N ALA A 46 -0.65 20.32 -1.15
CA ALA A 46 -1.76 19.64 -1.80
C ALA A 46 -2.76 19.11 -0.77
N THR A 47 -4.06 19.27 -1.04
CA THR A 47 -5.14 18.75 -0.17
C THR A 47 -5.52 17.31 -0.53
N SER A 48 -5.23 16.88 -1.76
CA SER A 48 -5.53 15.54 -2.27
C SER A 48 -4.46 15.02 -3.23
N ALA A 49 -4.27 13.70 -3.22
CA ALA A 49 -3.43 12.96 -4.16
C ALA A 49 -4.25 11.91 -4.89
N THR A 50 -4.06 11.77 -6.20
CA THR A 50 -4.62 10.69 -7.01
C THR A 50 -3.58 9.58 -7.14
N ILE A 51 -3.86 8.43 -6.52
CA ILE A 51 -3.01 7.25 -6.61
C ILE A 51 -3.17 6.62 -7.99
N LYS A 52 -2.08 6.51 -8.75
CA LYS A 52 -2.10 6.00 -10.13
C LYS A 52 -1.94 4.50 -10.18
N ASN A 53 -0.91 4.00 -9.51
CA ASN A 53 -0.64 2.58 -9.42
C ASN A 53 0.30 2.35 -8.24
N MET A 54 0.33 1.10 -7.80
CA MET A 54 1.34 0.62 -6.89
C MET A 54 1.91 -0.68 -7.44
N THR A 55 3.23 -0.80 -7.45
CA THR A 55 3.91 -2.06 -7.76
C THR A 55 4.65 -2.54 -6.53
N ILE A 56 4.73 -3.85 -6.38
CA ILE A 56 5.59 -4.50 -5.40
C ILE A 56 6.61 -5.38 -6.12
N SER A 57 7.80 -5.46 -5.57
CA SER A 57 8.94 -6.19 -6.09
C SER A 57 9.71 -6.87 -4.95
N SER A 58 10.40 -7.95 -5.29
CA SER A 58 11.23 -8.73 -4.36
C SER A 58 10.52 -9.17 -3.06
N PRO A 59 9.31 -9.73 -3.11
CA PRO A 59 8.66 -10.21 -1.91
C PRO A 59 9.39 -11.44 -1.36
N SER A 60 9.85 -11.35 -0.11
CA SER A 60 10.29 -12.47 0.71
C SER A 60 9.13 -12.96 1.57
N GLY A 61 8.99 -14.28 1.75
CA GLY A 61 7.87 -14.88 2.49
C GLY A 61 6.51 -14.86 1.77
N LEU A 62 6.43 -14.29 0.56
CA LEU A 62 5.28 -14.46 -0.35
C LEU A 62 5.71 -15.33 -1.53
N GLY A 63 4.74 -15.98 -2.17
CA GLY A 63 4.96 -16.75 -3.40
C GLY A 63 5.61 -15.91 -4.50
N SER A 64 6.47 -16.55 -5.30
CA SER A 64 7.24 -15.94 -6.39
C SER A 64 6.38 -15.26 -7.46
N SER A 65 5.08 -15.57 -7.55
CA SER A 65 4.13 -14.95 -8.47
C SER A 65 3.80 -13.48 -8.15
N VAL A 66 4.14 -13.00 -6.95
CA VAL A 66 3.89 -11.61 -6.50
C VAL A 66 4.91 -10.61 -7.06
N GLN A 67 6.01 -11.09 -7.63
CA GLN A 67 7.21 -10.30 -7.93
C GLN A 67 7.01 -9.03 -8.79
N LYS A 68 5.88 -8.89 -9.51
CA LYS A 68 5.57 -7.70 -10.33
C LYS A 68 4.07 -7.42 -10.45
N THR A 69 3.28 -7.68 -9.43
CA THR A 69 1.83 -7.38 -9.52
C THR A 69 1.62 -5.87 -9.34
N ALA A 70 1.01 -5.23 -10.34
CA ALA A 70 0.39 -3.93 -10.15
C ALA A 70 -0.82 -4.14 -9.23
N GLY A 71 -0.78 -3.56 -8.03
CA GLY A 71 -1.93 -3.59 -7.13
C GLY A 71 -3.11 -2.96 -7.83
N ASN A 72 -4.24 -3.67 -7.84
CA ASN A 72 -5.51 -3.13 -8.32
C ASN A 72 -6.00 -2.13 -7.27
N ILE A 73 -5.50 -0.90 -7.40
CA ILE A 73 -6.07 0.26 -6.75
C ILE A 73 -7.17 0.70 -7.70
N ASN A 74 -8.44 0.32 -7.42
CA ASN A 74 -9.60 0.64 -8.25
C ASN A 74 -9.45 2.06 -8.82
N ASP A 75 -9.29 2.16 -10.14
CA ASP A 75 -9.14 3.38 -10.93
C ASP A 75 -8.87 4.69 -10.17
N ASN A 76 -7.61 5.16 -10.19
CA ASN A 76 -7.25 6.53 -9.81
C ASN A 76 -7.91 7.02 -8.49
N VAL A 77 -7.75 6.27 -7.40
CA VAL A 77 -8.31 6.68 -6.09
C VAL A 77 -7.72 8.04 -5.71
N THR A 78 -8.60 9.02 -5.51
CA THR A 78 -8.21 10.32 -4.98
C THR A 78 -8.37 10.31 -3.47
N VAL A 79 -7.23 10.45 -2.77
CA VAL A 79 -7.14 10.42 -1.31
C VAL A 79 -6.82 11.80 -0.79
N ALA A 80 -7.59 12.27 0.19
CA ALA A 80 -7.28 13.49 0.92
C ALA A 80 -6.17 13.24 1.95
N SER A 81 -5.53 14.32 2.42
CA SER A 81 -4.63 14.23 3.57
C SER A 81 -5.38 13.69 4.80
N GLY A 82 -4.77 12.76 5.52
CA GLY A 82 -5.37 12.07 6.67
C GLY A 82 -6.29 10.89 6.32
N SER A 83 -6.69 10.72 5.06
CA SER A 83 -7.53 9.59 4.64
C SER A 83 -6.75 8.28 4.55
N THR A 84 -7.47 7.16 4.55
CA THR A 84 -6.92 5.82 4.32
C THR A 84 -7.39 5.25 2.99
N PHE A 85 -6.55 4.42 2.37
CA PHE A 85 -6.89 3.65 1.17
C PHE A 85 -6.25 2.26 1.23
N VAL A 86 -6.77 1.34 0.42
CA VAL A 86 -6.29 -0.05 0.37
C VAL A 86 -5.83 -0.38 -1.04
N ALA A 87 -4.64 -0.97 -1.14
CA ALA A 87 -4.12 -1.55 -2.37
C ALA A 87 -4.21 -3.08 -2.27
N ASN A 88 -4.86 -3.71 -3.25
CA ASN A 88 -5.00 -5.16 -3.31
C ASN A 88 -4.11 -5.74 -4.41
N PHE A 89 -3.27 -6.69 -4.05
CA PHE A 89 -2.39 -7.41 -4.96
C PHE A 89 -2.87 -8.86 -5.08
N SER A 90 -3.37 -9.20 -6.26
CA SER A 90 -3.74 -10.57 -6.61
C SER A 90 -2.50 -11.43 -6.85
N SER A 91 -2.66 -12.75 -6.79
CA SER A 91 -1.59 -13.74 -7.00
C SER A 91 -0.55 -13.82 -5.87
N ALA A 92 -0.95 -13.44 -4.65
CA ALA A 92 -0.15 -13.57 -3.44
C ALA A 92 -0.34 -14.90 -2.73
N THR A 93 0.51 -15.88 -3.04
CA THR A 93 0.57 -17.11 -2.24
C THR A 93 1.15 -16.79 -0.87
N CYS A 94 0.36 -16.99 0.18
CA CYS A 94 0.74 -16.67 1.54
C CYS A 94 0.67 -17.91 2.41
N THR A 95 1.73 -18.13 3.18
CA THR A 95 1.80 -19.24 4.13
C THR A 95 1.47 -18.68 5.50
N SER A 96 0.32 -19.06 6.08
CA SER A 96 -0.11 -18.58 7.39
C SER A 96 0.99 -18.80 8.44
N GLY A 97 1.24 -17.80 9.29
CA GLY A 97 2.29 -17.82 10.30
C GLY A 97 3.69 -17.43 9.80
N THR A 98 3.87 -17.17 8.50
CA THR A 98 5.16 -16.67 7.97
C THR A 98 5.19 -15.15 7.89
N SER A 99 6.35 -14.59 8.27
CA SER A 99 6.65 -13.17 8.05
C SER A 99 6.94 -12.94 6.57
N PHE A 100 6.45 -11.83 6.03
CA PHE A 100 6.75 -11.39 4.68
C PHE A 100 7.32 -9.98 4.66
N SER A 101 8.09 -9.67 3.62
CA SER A 101 8.58 -8.33 3.33
C SER A 101 8.64 -8.11 1.84
N ALA A 102 8.09 -7.00 1.35
CA ALA A 102 8.10 -6.65 -0.06
C ALA A 102 8.50 -5.18 -0.23
N SER A 103 9.36 -4.90 -1.21
CA SER A 103 9.61 -3.52 -1.63
C SER A 103 8.49 -3.08 -2.56
N GLY A 104 8.14 -1.81 -2.58
CA GLY A 104 7.13 -1.29 -3.47
C GLY A 104 7.35 0.15 -3.89
N VAL A 105 6.70 0.50 -4.99
CA VAL A 105 6.69 1.85 -5.56
C VAL A 105 5.24 2.26 -5.75
N LEU A 106 4.86 3.34 -5.09
CA LEU A 106 3.54 3.95 -5.17
C LEU A 106 3.65 5.24 -6.00
N ASN A 107 3.02 5.24 -7.16
CA ASN A 107 2.98 6.40 -8.04
C ASN A 107 1.69 7.17 -7.79
N TYR A 108 1.82 8.48 -7.55
CA TYR A 108 0.69 9.35 -7.25
C TYR A 108 0.83 10.70 -7.94
N LYS A 109 -0.29 11.39 -8.15
CA LYS A 109 -0.33 12.75 -8.67
C LYS A 109 -0.92 13.68 -7.64
N VAL A 110 -0.38 14.87 -7.51
CA VAL A 110 -1.00 15.94 -6.73
C VAL A 110 -1.31 17.12 -7.65
N SER A 111 -2.44 17.76 -7.38
CA SER A 111 -2.80 19.04 -7.97
C SER A 111 -2.51 20.13 -6.96
N THR A 112 -1.64 21.06 -7.32
CA THR A 112 -1.31 22.25 -6.53
C THR A 112 -1.68 23.50 -7.31
N ALA A 113 -1.68 24.66 -6.66
CA ALA A 113 -1.88 25.94 -7.34
C ALA A 113 -0.84 26.20 -8.46
N ALA A 114 0.35 25.60 -8.35
CA ALA A 114 1.42 25.69 -9.35
C ALA A 114 1.26 24.70 -10.53
N GLY A 115 0.25 23.81 -10.49
CA GLY A 115 0.00 22.82 -11.53
C GLY A 115 -0.07 21.38 -11.03
N LYS A 116 -0.12 20.43 -11.98
CA LYS A 116 -0.17 18.99 -11.71
C LYS A 116 1.24 18.41 -11.70
N ALA A 117 1.61 17.74 -10.62
CA ALA A 117 2.89 17.06 -10.49
C ALA A 117 2.69 15.57 -10.20
N THR A 118 3.57 14.73 -10.75
CA THR A 118 3.58 13.29 -10.51
C THR A 118 4.77 12.97 -9.62
N TYR A 119 4.53 12.18 -8.58
CA TYR A 119 5.51 11.77 -7.60
C TYR A 119 5.49 10.25 -7.44
N SER A 120 6.61 9.72 -6.96
CA SER A 120 6.77 8.30 -6.66
C SER A 120 7.26 8.19 -5.23
N ALA A 121 6.54 7.41 -4.42
CA ALA A 121 6.93 7.05 -3.07
C ALA A 121 7.41 5.60 -3.09
N THR A 122 8.62 5.34 -2.62
CA THR A 122 9.18 3.99 -2.56
C THR A 122 9.29 3.56 -1.12
N GLY A 123 9.08 2.28 -0.83
CA GLY A 123 9.34 1.80 0.51
C GLY A 123 9.19 0.30 0.63
N THR A 124 9.24 -0.16 1.87
CA THR A 124 9.10 -1.58 2.19
C THR A 124 7.79 -1.80 2.93
N ILE A 125 7.13 -2.92 2.67
CA ILE A 125 5.94 -3.40 3.35
C ILE A 125 6.34 -4.71 4.01
N ALA A 126 6.44 -4.72 5.34
CA ALA A 126 6.62 -5.95 6.10
C ALA A 126 5.31 -6.35 6.77
N GLY A 127 5.12 -7.64 7.06
CA GLY A 127 3.96 -8.14 7.78
C GLY A 127 4.04 -9.61 8.10
N THR A 128 2.95 -10.18 8.58
CA THR A 128 2.81 -11.61 8.89
C THR A 128 1.55 -12.10 8.19
N ALA A 129 1.68 -13.18 7.42
CA ALA A 129 0.54 -13.84 6.79
C ALA A 129 -0.32 -14.53 7.86
N SER A 130 -1.64 -14.34 7.78
CA SER A 130 -2.60 -14.92 8.72
C SER A 130 -3.19 -16.23 8.21
#